data_AF-A0A959CLP4-F1
#
_entry.id   AF-A0A959CLP4-F1
#
_cell.length_a   1.000
_cell.length_b   1.000
_cell.length_c   1.000
_cell.angle_alpha   90.00
_cell.angle_beta   90.00
_cell.angle_gamma   90.00
#
_symmetry.space_group_name_H-M   'P 1'
#
loop_
_entity.id
_entity.type
_entity.pdbx_description
1 polymer ?
#
loop_
_entity_poly.entity_id
_entity_poly.type
_entity_poly.pdbx_seq_one_letter_code
_entity_poly.pdbx_strand_id
1 'polypeptide(L)'
;MTQASDLIRPILESPNFRALLDEMENLWEEEQQKRQEFYDRVTPEDKWEFINGQIIMHSPAKNKHLDATKLLTQLLDLFVRAHDLGSVKTEKALIPTTRNDYEPDVVFFNKQKAGRFTPDQWKFPAPDLVVEVLSQDSITCDRQIKYRDYALHGIPEYWIIDPDALTVEQYRLDEAAQNYGLFAKKVSGDYFECSVIPGFKAPVDAIFDEKANLAALRHFLKE
;
A
#
# COMPACT_ATOMS: atom_id res chain seq x y z
N MET A 1 14.07 23.72 22.37
CA MET A 1 14.55 23.77 20.97
C MET A 1 14.66 22.34 20.50
N THR A 2 13.89 21.94 19.50
CA THR A 2 13.97 20.60 18.91
C THR A 2 15.38 20.44 18.33
N GLN A 3 16.12 19.41 18.76
CA GLN A 3 17.44 19.15 18.17
C GLN A 3 17.26 18.82 16.69
N ALA A 4 18.02 19.52 15.84
CA ALA A 4 18.11 19.21 14.42
C ALA A 4 18.61 17.77 14.24
N SER A 5 17.95 17.00 13.38
CA SER A 5 18.38 15.63 13.09
C SER A 5 19.77 15.63 12.45
N ASP A 6 20.51 14.53 12.60
CA ASP A 6 21.84 14.39 12.00
C ASP A 6 21.81 14.54 10.46
N LEU A 7 20.65 14.32 9.83
CA LEU A 7 20.44 14.47 8.39
C LEU A 7 20.51 15.94 7.93
N ILE A 8 20.00 16.88 8.73
CA ILE A 8 19.95 18.30 8.34
C ILE A 8 21.13 19.11 8.89
N ARG A 9 21.91 18.55 9.82
CA ARG A 9 23.08 19.22 10.41
C ARG A 9 24.07 19.73 9.35
N PRO A 10 24.43 18.98 8.30
CA PRO A 10 25.35 19.48 7.27
C PRO A 10 24.81 20.71 6.53
N ILE A 11 23.49 20.80 6.34
CA ILE A 11 22.84 21.95 5.71
C ILE A 11 22.94 23.16 6.63
N LEU A 12 22.64 22.98 7.93
CA LEU A 12 22.68 24.05 8.94
C LEU A 12 24.08 24.62 9.18
N GLU A 13 25.11 23.79 9.08
CA GLU A 13 26.51 24.17 9.29
C GLU A 13 27.15 24.78 8.03
N SER A 14 26.46 24.74 6.89
CA SER A 14 26.97 25.27 5.63
C SER A 14 27.05 26.80 5.66
N PRO A 15 28.19 27.42 5.26
CA PRO A 15 28.28 28.86 5.08
C PRO A 15 27.35 29.38 3.96
N ASN A 16 26.89 28.49 3.07
CA ASN A 16 25.92 28.77 2.01
C ASN A 16 24.48 28.39 2.40
N PHE A 17 24.16 28.28 3.70
CA PHE A 17 22.86 27.85 4.20
C PHE A 17 21.67 28.49 3.48
N ARG A 18 21.70 29.82 3.26
CA ARG A 18 20.58 30.51 2.59
C ARG A 18 20.41 30.07 1.14
N ALA A 19 21.49 29.94 0.38
CA ALA A 19 21.43 29.49 -1.01
C ALA A 19 20.96 28.03 -1.12
N LEU A 20 21.35 27.16 -0.17
CA LEU A 20 20.84 25.79 -0.10
C LEU A 20 19.34 25.75 0.22
N LEU A 21 18.85 26.64 1.09
CA LEU A 21 17.41 26.75 1.33
C LEU A 21 16.66 27.19 0.07
N ASP A 22 17.15 28.22 -0.63
CA ASP A 22 16.54 28.69 -1.87
C ASP A 22 16.53 27.57 -2.94
N GLU A 23 17.61 26.78 -3.04
CA GLU A 23 17.68 25.61 -3.93
C GLU A 23 16.66 24.53 -3.55
N MET A 24 16.54 24.20 -2.26
CA MET A 24 15.56 23.23 -1.76
C MET A 24 14.12 23.68 -1.99
N GLU A 25 13.83 24.97 -1.79
CA GLU A 25 12.51 25.57 -2.06
C GLU A 25 12.17 25.46 -3.55
N ASN A 26 13.10 25.80 -4.46
CA ASN A 26 12.88 25.67 -5.90
C ASN A 26 12.65 24.20 -6.32
N LEU A 27 13.46 23.26 -5.81
CA LEU A 27 13.27 21.83 -6.11
C LEU A 27 11.92 21.31 -5.61
N TRP A 28 11.48 21.78 -4.43
CA TRP A 28 10.16 21.48 -3.90
C TRP A 28 9.05 22.04 -4.79
N GLU A 29 9.14 23.30 -5.22
CA GLU A 29 8.15 23.91 -6.11
C GLU A 29 8.04 23.18 -7.45
N GLU A 30 9.17 22.84 -8.07
CA GLU A 30 9.21 22.03 -9.30
C GLU A 30 8.57 20.65 -9.11
N GLU A 31 8.81 20.01 -7.97
CA GLU A 31 8.21 18.73 -7.63
C GLU A 31 6.69 18.85 -7.48
N GLN A 32 6.21 19.88 -6.79
CA GLN A 32 4.78 20.14 -6.61
C GLN A 32 4.08 20.45 -7.92
N GLN A 33 4.75 21.16 -8.84
CA GLN A 33 4.24 21.36 -10.19
C GLN A 33 4.10 20.03 -10.94
N LYS A 34 5.12 19.16 -10.91
CA LYS A 34 5.05 17.83 -11.54
C LYS A 34 3.95 16.96 -10.92
N ARG A 35 3.75 17.06 -9.60
CA ARG A 35 2.68 16.35 -8.90
C ARG A 35 1.29 16.85 -9.31
N GLN A 36 1.14 18.14 -9.56
CA GLN A 36 -0.10 18.67 -10.12
C GLN A 36 -0.32 18.19 -11.56
N GLU A 37 0.72 18.22 -12.40
CA GLU A 37 0.66 17.67 -13.76
C GLU A 37 0.32 16.19 -13.78
N PHE A 38 0.79 15.41 -12.79
CA PHE A 38 0.37 14.03 -12.58
C PHE A 38 -1.14 13.92 -12.37
N TYR A 39 -1.73 14.73 -11.48
CA TYR A 39 -3.18 14.71 -11.25
C TYR A 39 -3.99 15.15 -12.47
N ASP A 40 -3.46 16.06 -13.28
CA ASP A 40 -4.15 16.55 -14.48
C ASP A 40 -4.10 15.53 -15.63
N ARG A 41 -3.15 14.59 -15.59
CA ARG A 41 -2.89 13.62 -16.65
C ARG A 41 -3.30 12.18 -16.31
N VAL A 42 -3.41 11.83 -15.03
CA VAL A 42 -3.78 10.48 -14.62
C VAL A 42 -5.17 10.15 -15.17
N THR A 43 -5.29 8.95 -15.72
CA THR A 43 -6.53 8.45 -16.30
C THR A 43 -6.88 7.10 -15.70
N PRO A 44 -8.16 6.69 -15.65
CA PRO A 44 -8.55 5.39 -15.12
C PRO A 44 -7.91 4.20 -15.86
N GLU A 45 -7.49 4.38 -17.12
CA GLU A 45 -7.02 3.31 -18.00
C GLU A 45 -5.64 2.77 -17.60
N ASP A 46 -4.71 3.63 -17.23
CA ASP A 46 -3.31 3.27 -16.98
C ASP A 46 -2.95 3.37 -15.49
N LYS A 47 -2.10 2.47 -14.97
CA LYS A 47 -1.64 2.51 -13.57
C LYS A 47 -0.46 3.48 -13.42
N TRP A 48 -0.66 4.58 -12.71
CA TRP A 48 0.34 5.64 -12.56
C TRP A 48 0.57 5.96 -11.08
N GLU A 49 1.83 6.10 -10.69
CA GLU A 49 2.21 6.53 -9.35
C GLU A 49 3.11 7.76 -9.41
N PHE A 50 3.08 8.59 -8.37
CA PHE A 50 4.01 9.69 -8.21
C PHE A 50 4.96 9.37 -7.06
N ILE A 51 6.24 9.15 -7.36
CA ILE A 51 7.22 8.66 -6.39
C ILE A 51 8.48 9.51 -6.45
N ASN A 52 8.83 10.16 -5.34
CA ASN A 52 10.02 10.98 -5.16
C ASN A 52 10.24 12.00 -6.31
N GLY A 53 9.16 12.68 -6.71
CA GLY A 53 9.19 13.70 -7.76
C GLY A 53 9.13 13.17 -9.20
N GLN A 54 8.86 11.88 -9.39
CA GLN A 54 8.76 11.25 -10.70
C GLN A 54 7.39 10.64 -10.93
N ILE A 55 6.87 10.77 -12.15
CA ILE A 55 5.69 10.05 -12.62
C ILE A 55 6.14 8.67 -13.11
N ILE A 56 5.66 7.63 -12.46
CA ILE A 56 5.97 6.24 -12.78
C ILE A 56 4.75 5.62 -13.47
N MET A 57 4.91 5.22 -14.73
CA MET A 57 3.90 4.46 -15.47
C MET A 57 4.25 2.98 -15.39
N HIS A 58 3.32 2.16 -14.90
CA HIS A 58 3.54 0.73 -14.77
C HIS A 58 3.19 -0.02 -16.06
N SER A 59 3.99 -1.04 -16.37
CA SER A 59 3.66 -1.96 -17.46
C SER A 59 2.50 -2.89 -17.06
N PRO A 60 1.74 -3.43 -18.02
CA PRO A 60 0.70 -4.42 -17.71
C PRO A 60 1.25 -5.60 -16.89
N ALA A 61 0.51 -5.98 -15.85
CA ALA A 61 0.89 -7.07 -14.95
C ALA A 61 0.86 -8.44 -15.65
N LYS A 62 1.74 -9.35 -15.20
CA LYS A 62 1.75 -10.76 -15.62
C LYS A 62 0.56 -11.51 -15.00
N ASN A 63 0.07 -12.56 -15.67
CA ASN A 63 -1.12 -13.31 -15.22
C ASN A 63 -1.04 -13.81 -13.76
N LYS A 64 0.13 -14.29 -13.31
CA LYS A 64 0.33 -14.74 -11.91
C LYS A 64 0.06 -13.65 -10.86
N HIS A 65 0.40 -12.40 -11.18
CA HIS A 65 0.11 -11.25 -10.32
C HIS A 65 -1.39 -10.98 -10.34
N LEU A 66 -2.00 -10.93 -11.53
CA LEU A 66 -3.45 -10.70 -11.67
C LEU A 66 -4.28 -11.76 -10.95
N ASP A 67 -3.91 -13.03 -11.07
CA ASP A 67 -4.59 -14.14 -10.39
C ASP A 67 -4.45 -14.03 -8.87
N ALA A 68 -3.24 -13.76 -8.36
CA ALA A 68 -3.01 -13.61 -6.92
C ALA A 68 -3.79 -12.41 -6.34
N THR A 69 -3.74 -11.24 -7.01
CA THR A 69 -4.50 -10.04 -6.63
C THR A 69 -6.00 -10.32 -6.62
N LYS A 70 -6.52 -10.97 -7.67
CA LYS A 70 -7.93 -11.34 -7.80
C LYS A 70 -8.38 -12.27 -6.68
N LEU A 71 -7.67 -13.38 -6.47
CA LEU A 71 -8.04 -14.40 -5.48
C LEU A 71 -7.97 -13.85 -4.06
N LEU A 72 -6.94 -13.06 -3.74
CA LEU A 72 -6.84 -12.37 -2.45
C LEU A 72 -8.00 -11.38 -2.24
N THR A 73 -8.31 -10.57 -3.25
CA THR A 73 -9.42 -9.61 -3.19
C THR A 73 -10.74 -10.31 -2.92
N GLN A 74 -11.00 -11.46 -3.56
CA GLN A 74 -12.22 -12.23 -3.33
C GLN A 74 -12.36 -12.68 -1.86
N LEU A 75 -11.26 -13.15 -1.25
CA LEU A 75 -11.25 -13.54 0.17
C LEU A 75 -11.57 -12.35 1.08
N LEU A 76 -10.87 -11.23 0.86
CA LEU A 76 -11.01 -10.04 1.69
C LEU A 76 -12.38 -9.39 1.51
N ASP A 77 -12.82 -9.12 0.28
CA ASP A 77 -14.09 -8.44 0.00
C ASP A 77 -15.28 -9.24 0.50
N LEU A 78 -15.30 -10.56 0.26
CA LEU A 78 -16.41 -11.39 0.74
C LEU A 78 -16.51 -11.37 2.26
N PHE A 79 -15.39 -11.59 2.96
CA PHE A 79 -15.37 -11.61 4.42
C PHE A 79 -15.77 -10.23 4.98
N VAL A 80 -15.14 -9.16 4.50
CA VAL A 80 -15.42 -7.79 4.95
C VAL A 80 -16.89 -7.42 4.77
N ARG A 81 -17.52 -7.82 3.65
CA ARG A 81 -18.93 -7.55 3.39
C ARG A 81 -19.87 -8.42 4.21
N ALA A 82 -19.57 -9.72 4.36
CA ALA A 82 -20.39 -10.63 5.16
C ALA A 82 -20.46 -10.19 6.63
N HIS A 83 -19.40 -9.57 7.15
CA HIS A 83 -19.29 -9.10 8.52
C HIS A 83 -19.48 -7.58 8.70
N ASP A 84 -19.81 -6.83 7.64
CA ASP A 84 -20.04 -5.37 7.67
C ASP A 84 -18.88 -4.59 8.34
N LEU A 85 -17.64 -4.93 7.94
CA LEU A 85 -16.41 -4.41 8.56
C LEU A 85 -15.81 -3.18 7.87
N GLY A 86 -16.23 -2.86 6.65
CA GLY A 86 -15.67 -1.76 5.88
C GLY A 86 -15.74 -1.97 4.36
N SER A 87 -14.71 -1.50 3.65
CA SER A 87 -14.60 -1.62 2.20
C SER A 87 -13.21 -2.05 1.78
N VAL A 88 -13.15 -3.00 0.85
CA VAL A 88 -11.93 -3.33 0.10
C VAL A 88 -11.95 -2.53 -1.22
N LYS A 89 -10.79 -2.08 -1.69
CA LYS A 89 -10.58 -1.50 -3.03
C LYS A 89 -9.33 -2.12 -3.66
N THR A 90 -9.24 -2.07 -4.98
CA THR A 90 -8.15 -2.67 -5.76
C THR A 90 -7.67 -1.75 -6.85
N GLU A 91 -6.38 -1.86 -7.17
CA GLU A 91 -5.62 -1.31 -8.33
C GLU A 91 -5.71 0.19 -8.64
N LYS A 92 -6.84 0.87 -8.41
CA LYS A 92 -7.13 2.25 -8.84
C LYS A 92 -7.60 3.16 -7.70
N ALA A 93 -7.41 2.73 -6.46
CA ALA A 93 -7.59 3.58 -5.31
C ALA A 93 -6.31 4.37 -5.08
N LEU A 94 -6.26 5.62 -5.55
CA LEU A 94 -5.08 6.45 -5.34
C LEU A 94 -4.99 6.84 -3.86
N ILE A 95 -3.84 6.56 -3.24
CA ILE A 95 -3.51 6.87 -1.85
C ILE A 95 -2.45 7.98 -1.84
N PRO A 96 -2.85 9.25 -1.63
CA PRO A 96 -1.91 10.36 -1.48
C PRO A 96 -1.20 10.27 -0.13
N THR A 97 0.11 10.43 -0.16
CA THR A 97 0.96 10.68 1.01
C THR A 97 1.46 12.13 1.00
N THR A 98 2.24 12.52 2.00
CA THR A 98 2.83 13.86 2.11
C THR A 98 3.62 14.26 0.88
N ARG A 99 4.34 13.32 0.25
CA ARG A 99 5.19 13.59 -0.93
C ARG A 99 4.85 12.73 -2.15
N ASN A 100 4.24 11.56 -1.96
CA ASN A 100 4.02 10.57 -3.02
C ASN A 100 2.53 10.30 -3.23
N ASP A 101 2.20 9.60 -4.32
CA ASP A 101 0.86 9.08 -4.59
C ASP A 101 0.97 7.66 -5.13
N TYR A 102 0.33 6.72 -4.45
CA TYR A 102 0.43 5.29 -4.76
C TYR A 102 -0.91 4.71 -5.21
N GLU A 103 -0.85 3.67 -6.03
CA GLU A 103 -1.99 2.84 -6.42
C GLU A 103 -1.72 1.40 -5.96
N PRO A 104 -1.96 1.06 -4.68
CA PRO A 104 -1.66 -0.26 -4.17
C PRO A 104 -2.60 -1.31 -4.77
N ASP A 105 -2.14 -2.55 -4.85
CA ASP A 105 -2.91 -3.61 -5.51
C ASP A 105 -4.20 -3.95 -4.77
N VAL A 106 -4.16 -4.04 -3.44
CA VAL A 106 -5.34 -4.21 -2.59
C VAL A 106 -5.23 -3.33 -1.35
N VAL A 107 -6.32 -2.65 -1.00
CA VAL A 107 -6.42 -1.87 0.23
C VAL A 107 -7.72 -2.18 0.97
N PHE A 108 -7.68 -2.11 2.29
CA PHE A 108 -8.89 -2.16 3.12
C PHE A 108 -9.02 -0.89 3.97
N PHE A 109 -10.26 -0.42 4.06
CA PHE A 109 -10.68 0.68 4.90
C PHE A 109 -11.74 0.18 5.87
N ASN A 110 -11.54 0.42 7.16
CA ASN A 110 -12.52 0.11 8.17
C ASN A 110 -13.83 0.89 7.94
N LYS A 111 -14.90 0.43 8.58
CA LYS A 111 -16.25 1.01 8.45
C LYS A 111 -16.31 2.52 8.70
N GLN A 112 -15.53 3.05 9.64
CA GLN A 112 -15.51 4.48 9.94
C GLN A 112 -14.95 5.31 8.77
N LYS A 113 -13.85 4.87 8.16
CA LYS A 113 -13.27 5.53 6.98
C LYS A 113 -14.18 5.35 5.76
N ALA A 114 -14.62 4.12 5.51
CA ALA A 114 -15.44 3.77 4.35
C ALA A 114 -16.80 4.49 4.32
N GLY A 115 -17.40 4.77 5.49
CA GLY A 115 -18.66 5.51 5.58
C GLY A 115 -18.61 6.97 5.11
N ARG A 116 -17.42 7.51 4.83
CA ARG A 116 -17.21 8.87 4.32
C ARG A 116 -16.98 8.93 2.80
N PHE A 117 -16.98 7.77 2.15
CA PHE A 117 -16.69 7.66 0.73
C PHE A 117 -17.82 8.22 -0.13
N THR A 118 -17.45 8.93 -1.19
CA THR A 118 -18.38 9.42 -2.20
C THR A 118 -18.22 8.64 -3.50
N PRO A 119 -19.28 8.49 -4.32
CA PRO A 119 -19.20 7.74 -5.58
C PRO A 119 -18.15 8.28 -6.56
N ASP A 120 -17.95 9.60 -6.60
CA ASP A 120 -17.08 10.27 -7.58
C ASP A 120 -15.64 10.52 -7.08
N GLN A 121 -15.27 10.00 -5.89
CA GLN A 121 -13.89 10.15 -5.41
C GLN A 121 -12.98 9.09 -6.06
N TRP A 122 -11.73 9.48 -6.27
CA TRP A 122 -10.66 8.60 -6.75
C TRP A 122 -9.42 8.64 -5.83
N LYS A 123 -9.28 9.71 -5.03
CA LYS A 123 -8.31 9.82 -3.93
C LYS A 123 -8.92 9.30 -2.64
N PHE A 124 -8.19 8.45 -1.94
CA PHE A 124 -8.62 7.84 -0.69
C PHE A 124 -7.68 8.25 0.46
N PRO A 125 -8.16 8.25 1.71
CA PRO A 125 -7.30 8.47 2.87
C PRO A 125 -6.29 7.33 3.04
N ALA A 126 -5.40 7.43 4.03
CA ALA A 126 -4.56 6.30 4.43
C ALA A 126 -5.44 5.08 4.82
N PRO A 127 -5.27 3.91 4.16
CA PRO A 127 -6.03 2.71 4.47
C PRO A 127 -5.62 2.09 5.82
N ASP A 128 -6.35 1.08 6.26
CA ASP A 128 -6.01 0.27 7.44
C ASP A 128 -5.14 -0.93 7.07
N LEU A 129 -5.25 -1.42 5.83
CA LEU A 129 -4.39 -2.44 5.24
C LEU A 129 -3.93 -1.97 3.86
N VAL A 130 -2.65 -2.15 3.55
CA VAL A 130 -2.13 -2.15 2.18
C VAL A 130 -1.56 -3.52 1.85
N VAL A 131 -1.82 -4.00 0.65
CA VAL A 131 -1.19 -5.18 0.08
C VAL A 131 -0.56 -4.82 -1.26
N GLU A 132 0.70 -5.19 -1.44
CA GLU A 132 1.42 -5.14 -2.73
C GLU A 132 1.76 -6.57 -3.16
N VAL A 133 1.44 -6.90 -4.40
CA VAL A 133 1.71 -8.20 -5.01
C VAL A 133 2.93 -8.04 -5.91
N LEU A 134 4.02 -8.71 -5.54
CA LEU A 134 5.30 -8.49 -6.19
C LEU A 134 5.25 -8.80 -7.69
N SER A 135 5.82 -7.87 -8.45
CA SER A 135 6.23 -8.04 -9.83
C SER A 135 7.75 -7.86 -9.92
N GLN A 136 8.36 -8.30 -11.03
CA GLN A 136 9.82 -8.24 -11.18
C GLN A 136 10.37 -6.80 -11.08
N ASP A 137 9.57 -5.81 -11.44
CA ASP A 137 9.96 -4.40 -11.49
C ASP A 137 9.63 -3.65 -10.19
N SER A 138 8.75 -4.18 -9.32
CA SER A 138 8.25 -3.48 -8.12
C SER A 138 8.98 -3.85 -6.82
N ILE A 139 9.70 -4.97 -6.77
CA ILE A 139 10.32 -5.54 -5.54
C ILE A 139 11.04 -4.50 -4.68
N THR A 140 11.94 -3.72 -5.28
CA THR A 140 12.74 -2.74 -4.53
C THR A 140 11.87 -1.60 -4.02
N CYS A 141 10.94 -1.10 -4.84
CA CYS A 141 10.05 -0.01 -4.47
C CYS A 141 9.14 -0.43 -3.30
N ASP A 142 8.50 -1.59 -3.42
CA ASP A 142 7.53 -2.12 -2.45
C ASP A 142 8.20 -2.42 -1.11
N ARG A 143 9.45 -2.92 -1.13
CA ARG A 143 10.20 -3.30 0.08
C ARG A 143 10.94 -2.15 0.75
N GLN A 144 11.12 -1.01 0.09
CA GLN A 144 11.92 0.09 0.62
C GLN A 144 11.17 1.42 0.65
N ILE A 145 10.73 1.91 -0.51
CA ILE A 145 10.13 3.24 -0.63
C ILE A 145 8.73 3.22 -0.03
N LYS A 146 7.85 2.38 -0.58
CA LYS A 146 6.46 2.27 -0.12
C LYS A 146 6.38 1.79 1.32
N TYR A 147 7.19 0.79 1.69
CA TYR A 147 7.31 0.31 3.07
C TYR A 147 7.51 1.45 4.07
N ARG A 148 8.49 2.34 3.83
CA ARG A 148 8.79 3.45 4.73
C ARG A 148 7.70 4.51 4.70
N ASP A 149 7.19 4.82 3.51
CA ASP A 149 6.20 5.88 3.37
C ASP A 149 4.86 5.49 4.01
N TYR A 150 4.39 4.25 3.80
CA TYR A 150 3.21 3.73 4.46
C TYR A 150 3.34 3.72 5.99
N ALA A 151 4.51 3.36 6.53
CA ALA A 151 4.74 3.40 7.97
C ALA A 151 4.70 4.83 8.52
N LEU A 152 5.33 5.78 7.81
CA LEU A 152 5.30 7.20 8.17
C LEU A 152 3.87 7.76 8.18
N HIS A 153 3.00 7.24 7.32
CA HIS A 153 1.59 7.64 7.21
C HIS A 153 0.64 6.83 8.09
N GLY A 154 1.18 6.02 9.01
CA GLY A 154 0.38 5.38 10.06
C GLY A 154 -0.50 4.25 9.57
N ILE A 155 -0.18 3.62 8.43
CA ILE A 155 -0.93 2.46 7.95
C ILE A 155 -0.61 1.27 8.88
N PRO A 156 -1.60 0.68 9.58
CA PRO A 156 -1.31 -0.29 10.64
C PRO A 156 -0.75 -1.63 10.17
N GLU A 157 -1.19 -2.11 9.01
CA GLU A 157 -0.78 -3.41 8.47
C GLU A 157 -0.41 -3.31 6.99
N TYR A 158 0.72 -3.90 6.62
CA TYR A 158 1.26 -3.90 5.27
C TYR A 158 1.66 -5.30 4.87
N TRP A 159 1.16 -5.79 3.74
CA TRP A 159 1.47 -7.12 3.22
C TRP A 159 2.23 -7.07 1.91
N ILE A 160 3.20 -7.98 1.79
CA ILE A 160 3.88 -8.27 0.52
C ILE A 160 3.54 -9.71 0.14
N ILE A 161 2.92 -9.89 -1.03
CA ILE A 161 2.60 -11.19 -1.60
C ILE A 161 3.61 -11.50 -2.69
N ASP A 162 4.22 -12.68 -2.63
CA ASP A 162 5.13 -13.15 -3.67
C ASP A 162 4.50 -14.33 -4.44
N PRO A 163 3.99 -14.12 -5.67
CA PRO A 163 3.42 -15.19 -6.49
C PRO A 163 4.42 -16.24 -6.96
N ASP A 164 5.73 -15.94 -6.98
CA ASP A 164 6.76 -16.90 -7.37
C ASP A 164 7.17 -17.79 -6.19
N ALA A 165 7.30 -17.19 -5.01
CA ALA A 165 7.67 -17.90 -3.79
C ALA A 165 6.44 -18.50 -3.06
N LEU A 166 5.22 -18.14 -3.47
CA LEU A 166 3.96 -18.51 -2.82
C LEU A 166 3.95 -18.13 -1.34
N THR A 167 4.32 -16.87 -1.05
CA THR A 167 4.45 -16.38 0.33
C THR A 167 3.63 -15.14 0.60
N VAL A 168 3.26 -14.97 1.87
CA VAL A 168 2.64 -13.77 2.44
C VAL A 168 3.55 -13.25 3.55
N GLU A 169 4.14 -12.08 3.36
CA GLU A 169 4.88 -11.37 4.39
C GLU A 169 3.97 -10.31 5.00
N GLN A 170 3.73 -10.42 6.31
CA GLN A 170 2.85 -9.53 7.05
C GLN A 170 3.68 -8.63 7.95
N TYR A 171 3.57 -7.34 7.73
CA TYR A 171 4.23 -6.31 8.50
C TYR A 171 3.20 -5.53 9.32
N ARG A 172 3.56 -5.21 10.57
CA ARG A 172 2.72 -4.41 11.47
C ARG A 172 3.46 -3.18 11.93
N LEU A 173 2.75 -2.06 11.97
CA LEU A 173 3.31 -0.78 12.37
C LEU A 173 3.63 -0.80 13.86
N ASP A 174 4.86 -0.45 14.19
CA ASP A 174 5.20 0.04 15.53
C ASP A 174 5.05 1.56 15.51
N GLU A 175 3.97 2.07 16.10
CA GLU A 175 3.67 3.50 16.15
C GLU A 175 4.76 4.30 16.86
N ALA A 176 5.40 3.72 17.88
CA ALA A 176 6.45 4.40 18.64
C ALA A 176 7.73 4.52 17.80
N ALA A 177 8.03 3.52 16.98
CA ALA A 177 9.17 3.55 16.07
C ALA A 177 8.86 4.22 14.71
N GLN A 178 7.59 4.52 14.41
CA GLN A 178 7.10 4.94 13.08
C GLN A 178 7.64 4.05 11.95
N ASN A 179 7.74 2.76 12.22
CA ASN A 179 8.31 1.80 11.29
C ASN A 179 7.61 0.46 11.41
N TYR A 180 7.61 -0.29 10.33
CA TYR A 180 7.09 -1.64 10.32
C TYR A 180 8.09 -2.63 10.92
N GLY A 181 7.55 -3.68 11.55
CA GLY A 181 8.25 -4.91 11.87
C GLY A 181 7.62 -6.11 11.15
N LEU A 182 8.43 -7.05 10.69
CA LEU A 182 7.92 -8.32 10.13
C LEU A 182 7.23 -9.09 11.26
N PHE A 183 5.91 -9.22 11.17
CA PHE A 183 5.11 -10.00 12.11
C PHE A 183 5.16 -11.49 11.78
N ALA A 184 4.95 -11.84 10.51
CA ALA A 184 4.98 -13.21 10.04
C ALA A 184 5.36 -13.30 8.56
N LYS A 185 6.05 -14.39 8.20
CA LYS A 185 6.17 -14.84 6.81
C LYS A 185 5.49 -16.20 6.72
N LYS A 186 4.41 -16.28 5.95
CA LYS A 186 3.59 -17.48 5.76
C LYS A 186 3.87 -18.07 4.39
N VAL A 187 3.88 -19.40 4.31
CA VAL A 187 4.14 -20.15 3.09
C VAL A 187 2.96 -21.06 2.74
N SER A 188 2.99 -21.68 1.58
CA SER A 188 2.00 -22.71 1.19
C SER A 188 1.78 -23.74 2.30
N GLY A 189 0.51 -24.09 2.55
CA GLY A 189 0.07 -24.93 3.68
C GLY A 189 -0.18 -24.18 5.00
N ASP A 190 0.32 -22.96 5.19
CA ASP A 190 0.02 -22.15 6.37
C ASP A 190 -1.35 -21.44 6.27
N TYR A 191 -1.78 -20.87 7.40
CA TYR A 191 -2.84 -19.87 7.47
C TYR A 191 -2.28 -18.50 7.81
N PHE A 192 -2.92 -17.46 7.29
CA PHE A 192 -2.66 -16.07 7.62
C PHE A 192 -3.94 -15.40 8.16
N GLU A 193 -3.75 -14.40 9.01
CA GLU A 193 -4.81 -13.66 9.70
C GLU A 193 -4.56 -12.16 9.52
N CYS A 194 -5.62 -11.35 9.50
CA CYS A 194 -5.49 -9.89 9.37
C CYS A 194 -5.84 -9.21 10.70
N SER A 195 -4.90 -8.44 11.26
CA SER A 195 -5.13 -7.78 12.54
C SER A 195 -6.13 -6.62 12.45
N VAL A 196 -6.20 -5.96 11.28
CA VAL A 196 -7.14 -4.86 11.04
C VAL A 196 -8.49 -5.29 10.49
N ILE A 197 -8.66 -6.57 10.15
CA ILE A 197 -9.95 -7.18 9.76
C ILE A 197 -10.26 -8.29 10.78
N PRO A 198 -10.94 -7.97 11.90
CA PRO A 198 -11.15 -8.92 12.98
C PRO A 198 -11.84 -10.21 12.52
N GLY A 199 -11.26 -11.34 12.89
CA GLY A 199 -11.78 -12.67 12.56
C GLY A 199 -11.36 -13.20 11.19
N PHE A 200 -10.75 -12.38 10.32
CA PHE A 200 -10.29 -12.84 9.02
C PHE A 200 -9.15 -13.85 9.16
N LYS A 201 -9.33 -15.03 8.57
CA LYS A 201 -8.33 -16.09 8.51
C LYS A 201 -8.48 -16.91 7.23
N ALA A 202 -7.41 -17.08 6.47
CA ALA A 202 -7.43 -17.86 5.23
C ALA A 202 -6.16 -18.72 5.07
N PRO A 203 -6.23 -19.86 4.36
CA PRO A 203 -5.02 -20.58 3.98
C PRO A 203 -4.24 -19.80 2.92
N VAL A 204 -2.91 -19.80 2.98
CA VAL A 204 -2.04 -19.13 2.00
C VAL A 204 -2.33 -19.62 0.58
N ASP A 205 -2.58 -20.93 0.43
CA ASP A 205 -2.87 -21.54 -0.87
C ASP A 205 -4.10 -20.93 -1.55
N ALA A 206 -5.05 -20.36 -0.80
CA ALA A 206 -6.23 -19.71 -1.37
C ALA A 206 -5.91 -18.42 -2.14
N ILE A 207 -4.70 -17.87 -2.01
CA ILE A 207 -4.24 -16.74 -2.83
C ILE A 207 -3.75 -17.21 -4.20
N PHE A 208 -3.32 -18.47 -4.33
CA PHE A 208 -2.59 -18.96 -5.50
C PHE A 208 -3.28 -20.12 -6.23
N ASP A 209 -4.27 -20.77 -5.61
CA ASP A 209 -5.05 -21.88 -6.17
C ASP A 209 -6.56 -21.63 -6.07
N GLU A 210 -7.26 -21.75 -7.20
CA GLU A 210 -8.69 -21.45 -7.31
C GLU A 210 -9.58 -22.43 -6.50
N LYS A 211 -9.17 -23.69 -6.35
CA LYS A 211 -9.93 -24.67 -5.57
C LYS A 211 -9.81 -24.40 -4.07
N ALA A 212 -8.60 -24.09 -3.61
CA ALA A 212 -8.34 -23.66 -2.24
C ALA A 212 -9.10 -22.35 -1.92
N ASN A 213 -9.09 -21.40 -2.85
CA ASN A 213 -9.85 -20.16 -2.75
C ASN A 213 -11.35 -20.41 -2.55
N LEU A 214 -11.96 -21.18 -3.46
CA LEU A 214 -13.38 -21.49 -3.39
C LEU A 214 -13.75 -22.25 -2.11
N ALA A 215 -12.87 -23.13 -1.63
CA ALA A 215 -13.08 -23.83 -0.36
C ALA A 215 -13.10 -22.86 0.83
N ALA A 216 -12.17 -21.89 0.88
CA ALA A 216 -12.12 -20.85 1.90
C ALA A 216 -13.36 -19.93 1.84
N LEU A 217 -13.76 -19.46 0.66
CA LEU A 217 -14.96 -18.62 0.50
C LEU A 217 -16.23 -19.33 0.98
N ARG A 218 -16.37 -20.64 0.69
CA ARG A 218 -17.49 -21.45 1.17
C ARG A 218 -17.48 -21.65 2.68
N HIS A 219 -16.30 -21.61 3.30
CA HIS A 219 -16.17 -21.69 4.75
C HIS A 219 -16.66 -20.39 5.40
N PHE A 220 -16.24 -19.23 4.89
CA PHE A 220 -16.69 -17.92 5.39
C PHE A 220 -18.21 -17.74 5.35
N LEU A 221 -18.89 -18.28 4.35
CA LEU A 221 -20.36 -18.18 4.25
C LEU A 221 -21.14 -19.14 5.15
N LYS A 222 -20.46 -20.06 5.84
CA LYS A 222 -21.09 -21.03 6.77
C LYS A 222 -20.97 -20.62 8.23
N GLU A 223 -20.09 -19.68 8.54
CA GLU A 223 -19.89 -19.10 9.87
C GLU A 223 -20.82 -17.91 10.08
#